data_AF-A0A1C5DS76-F1
#
_entry.id   AF-A0A1C5DS76-F1
#
_cell.length_a   1.000
_cell.length_b   1.000
_cell.length_c   1.000
_cell.angle_alpha   90.00
_cell.angle_beta   90.00
_cell.angle_gamma   90.00
#
_symmetry.space_group_name_H-M   'P 1'
#
loop_
_entity.id
_entity.type
_entity.pdbx_description
1 polymer ?
#
loop_
_entity_poly.entity_id
_entity_poly.type
_entity_poly.pdbx_seq_one_letter_code
_entity_poly.pdbx_strand_id
1 'polypeptide(L)'
;WLTAVGADRPYATDADATPPGAAERLRSWYFGRLADRAAIDRAVGAAFRDVIYLAAGPSRLLSPGVALRTVLLPRARGLTDPPMRVEG
;
A
#
# COMPACT_ATOMS: atom_id res chain seq x y z
N TRP A 1 8.18 -0.41 4.59
CA TRP A 1 8.33 0.64 3.56
C TRP A 1 7.45 1.85 3.82
N LEU A 2 6.11 1.75 3.85
CA LEU A 2 5.25 2.89 4.21
C LEU A 2 5.54 3.43 5.63
N THR A 3 5.88 2.55 6.58
CA THR A 3 6.32 2.93 7.93
C THR A 3 7.68 3.62 7.95
N ALA A 4 8.57 3.31 6.98
CA ALA A 4 9.93 3.84 6.97
C ALA A 4 9.97 5.29 6.49
N VAL A 5 9.14 5.66 5.49
CA VAL A 5 9.05 7.04 5.01
C VAL A 5 8.38 7.98 6.04
N GLY A 6 7.56 7.43 6.94
CA GLY A 6 6.96 8.18 8.05
C GLY A 6 7.79 8.19 9.33
N ALA A 7 8.80 7.32 9.46
CA ALA A 7 9.59 7.16 10.69
C ALA A 7 10.58 8.31 10.95
N ASP A 8 10.96 9.05 9.91
CA ASP A 8 11.79 10.26 10.04
C ASP A 8 10.99 11.52 10.39
N ARG A 9 9.66 11.48 10.23
CA ARG A 9 8.77 12.62 10.50
C ARG A 9 8.76 13.14 11.95
N PRO A 10 8.88 12.32 13.02
CA PRO A 10 8.98 12.86 14.39
C PRO A 10 10.31 13.58 14.68
N TYR A 11 11.29 13.51 13.78
CA TYR A 11 12.56 14.25 13.91
C TYR A 11 12.59 15.55 13.10
N ALA A 12 11.54 15.84 12.31
CA ALA A 12 11.36 17.12 11.65
C ALA A 12 10.99 18.16 12.72
N THR A 13 11.87 19.13 12.94
CA THR A 13 11.67 20.23 13.89
C THR A 13 10.36 20.95 13.57
N ASP A 14 9.50 21.15 14.58
CA ASP A 14 8.10 21.63 14.49
C ASP A 14 7.83 22.84 13.58
N ALA A 15 8.85 23.64 13.24
CA ALA A 15 8.74 24.77 12.33
C ALA A 15 8.54 24.39 10.84
N ASP A 16 8.86 23.15 10.44
CA ASP A 16 8.84 22.70 9.03
C ASP A 16 7.81 21.59 8.77
N ALA A 17 6.92 21.33 9.75
CA ALA A 17 5.85 20.36 9.65
C ALA A 17 4.70 20.86 8.76
N THR A 18 4.98 21.05 7.47
CA THR A 18 3.95 21.32 6.47
C THR A 18 2.95 20.15 6.48
N PRO A 19 1.64 20.40 6.69
CA PRO A 19 0.64 19.35 6.68
C PRO A 19 0.72 18.60 5.34
N PRO A 20 0.53 17.27 5.33
CA PRO A 20 0.71 16.47 4.13
C PRO A 20 -0.19 17.02 3.03
N GLY A 21 0.44 17.54 1.97
CA GLY A 21 -0.26 18.08 0.81
C GLY A 21 -1.16 17.03 0.17
N ALA A 22 -2.11 17.49 -0.66
CA ALA A 22 -3.07 16.60 -1.33
C ALA A 22 -2.39 15.44 -2.09
N ALA A 23 -1.23 15.71 -2.71
CA ALA A 23 -0.43 14.70 -3.39
C ALA A 23 0.07 13.60 -2.44
N GLU A 24 0.50 13.96 -1.23
CA GLU A 24 1.00 12.98 -0.25
C GLU A 24 -0.13 12.12 0.32
N ARG A 25 -1.30 12.72 0.52
CA ARG A 25 -2.51 11.98 0.93
C ARG A 25 -2.95 11.01 -0.15
N LEU A 26 -2.96 11.44 -1.42
CA LEU A 26 -3.29 10.58 -2.55
C LEU A 26 -2.30 9.42 -2.67
N ARG A 27 -1.01 9.69 -2.50
CA ARG A 27 0.05 8.68 -2.52
C ARG A 27 -0.14 7.66 -1.40
N SER A 28 -0.37 8.13 -0.18
CA SER A 28 -0.61 7.26 0.99
C SER A 28 -1.88 6.42 0.82
N TRP A 29 -2.95 7.01 0.29
CA TRP A 29 -4.19 6.32 -0.01
C TRP A 29 -4.01 5.23 -1.07
N TYR A 30 -3.31 5.54 -2.17
CA TYR A 30 -3.06 4.59 -3.26
C TYR A 30 -2.24 3.41 -2.76
N PHE A 31 -1.11 3.67 -2.08
CA PHE A 31 -0.26 2.59 -1.59
C PHE A 31 -0.89 1.77 -0.46
N GLY A 32 -1.68 2.40 0.41
CA GLY A 32 -2.45 1.70 1.44
C GLY A 32 -3.56 0.81 0.86
N ARG A 33 -4.08 1.14 -0.32
CA ARG A 33 -5.05 0.32 -1.07
C ARG A 33 -4.35 -0.76 -1.90
N LEU A 34 -3.20 -0.44 -2.49
CA LEU A 34 -2.37 -1.39 -3.24
C LEU A 34 -1.90 -2.55 -2.36
N ALA A 35 -1.45 -2.27 -1.13
CA ALA A 35 -1.01 -3.30 -0.19
C ALA A 35 -2.14 -4.25 0.22
N ASP A 36 -3.34 -3.71 0.50
CA ASP A 36 -4.55 -4.48 0.79
C ASP A 36 -4.94 -5.38 -0.40
N ARG A 37 -4.87 -4.82 -1.62
CA ARG A 37 -5.20 -5.55 -2.85
C ARG A 37 -4.18 -6.62 -3.21
N ALA A 38 -2.89 -6.41 -2.93
CA ALA A 38 -1.83 -7.38 -3.20
C ALA A 38 -2.04 -8.72 -2.47
N ALA A 39 -2.78 -8.71 -1.35
CA ALA A 39 -3.14 -9.92 -0.62
C ALA A 39 -4.24 -10.77 -1.30
N ILE A 40 -5.03 -10.18 -2.21
CA ILE A 40 -6.24 -10.80 -2.78
C ILE A 40 -6.12 -10.98 -4.30
N ASP A 41 -5.52 -10.02 -5.00
CA ASP A 41 -5.34 -10.07 -6.45
C ASP A 41 -3.97 -10.64 -6.81
N ARG A 42 -3.97 -11.77 -7.52
CA ARG A 42 -2.72 -12.45 -7.88
C ARG A 42 -1.81 -11.62 -8.78
N ALA A 43 -2.37 -10.76 -9.64
CA ALA A 43 -1.59 -9.95 -10.56
C ALA A 43 -0.99 -8.72 -9.86
N VAL A 44 -1.76 -8.08 -8.97
CA VAL A 44 -1.24 -7.00 -8.11
C VAL A 44 -0.19 -7.55 -7.15
N GLY A 45 -0.43 -8.72 -6.55
CA GLY A 45 0.52 -9.40 -5.68
C GLY A 45 1.80 -9.87 -6.39
N ALA A 46 1.71 -10.26 -7.68
CA ALA A 46 2.89 -10.55 -8.50
C ALA A 46 3.72 -9.28 -8.75
N ALA A 47 3.09 -8.19 -9.20
CA ALA A 47 3.78 -6.92 -9.42
C ALA A 47 4.39 -6.36 -8.13
N PHE A 48 3.70 -6.50 -7.00
CA PHE A 48 4.20 -6.11 -5.69
C PHE A 48 5.42 -6.92 -5.27
N ARG A 49 5.36 -8.25 -5.43
CA ARG A 49 6.52 -9.12 -5.17
C ARG A 49 7.68 -8.79 -6.10
N ASP A 50 7.45 -8.58 -7.39
CA ASP A 50 8.50 -8.23 -8.35
C ASP A 50 9.29 -6.97 -7.90
N VAL A 51 8.60 -5.97 -7.35
CA VAL A 51 9.25 -4.75 -6.86
C VAL A 51 9.97 -4.97 -5.52
N ILE A 52 9.36 -5.70 -4.58
CA ILE A 52 10.01 -6.01 -3.29
C ILE A 52 11.24 -6.89 -3.47
N TYR A 53 11.19 -7.84 -4.40
CA TYR A 53 12.31 -8.72 -4.77
C TYR A 53 13.25 -8.09 -5.80
N LEU A 54 13.10 -6.80 -6.11
CA LEU A 54 13.96 -6.06 -7.05
C LEU A 54 14.03 -6.68 -8.47
N ALA A 55 13.11 -7.57 -8.81
CA ALA A 55 12.97 -8.15 -10.15
C ALA A 55 12.42 -7.13 -11.16
N ALA A 56 11.80 -6.06 -10.69
CA ALA A 56 11.36 -4.94 -11.50
C ALA A 56 11.42 -3.61 -10.75
N GLY A 57 11.50 -2.51 -11.50
CA GLY A 57 11.45 -1.15 -10.95
C GLY A 57 10.06 -0.78 -10.38
N PRO A 58 10.00 0.22 -9.48
CA PRO A 58 8.77 0.64 -8.79
C PRO A 58 7.67 1.14 -9.74
N SER A 59 8.03 1.58 -10.95
CA SER A 59 7.10 2.00 -12.00
C SER A 59 6.10 0.90 -12.39
N ARG A 60 6.43 -0.39 -12.18
CA ARG A 60 5.55 -1.53 -12.45
C ARG A 60 4.27 -1.50 -11.59
N LEU A 61 4.35 -0.92 -10.38
CA LEU A 61 3.19 -0.71 -9.50
C LEU A 61 2.24 0.39 -9.97
N LEU A 62 2.71 1.26 -10.87
CA LEU A 62 1.94 2.33 -11.49
C LEU A 62 1.46 1.96 -12.91
N SER A 63 1.72 0.72 -13.34
CA SER A 63 1.23 0.25 -14.63
C SER A 63 -0.30 0.32 -14.69
N PRO A 64 -0.89 0.70 -15.84
CA PRO A 64 -2.32 0.94 -15.94
C PRO A 64 -3.16 -0.27 -15.52
N GLY A 65 -2.70 -1.50 -15.79
CA GLY A 65 -3.39 -2.71 -15.34
C GLY A 65 -3.41 -2.90 -13.82
N VAL A 66 -2.30 -2.57 -13.13
CA VAL A 66 -2.21 -2.65 -11.67
C VAL A 66 -2.97 -1.50 -11.02
N ALA A 67 -2.82 -0.28 -11.53
CA ALA A 67 -3.51 0.91 -11.04
C ALA A 67 -5.03 0.78 -11.17
N LEU A 68 -5.52 0.33 -12.33
CA LEU A 68 -6.94 0.16 -12.58
C LEU A 68 -7.55 -0.91 -11.65
N ARG A 69 -6.87 -2.05 -11.47
CA ARG A 69 -7.31 -3.10 -10.53
C ARG A 69 -7.24 -2.68 -9.06
N THR A 70 -6.36 -1.74 -8.74
CA THR A 70 -6.26 -1.18 -7.39
C THR A 70 -7.37 -0.16 -7.13
N VAL A 71 -7.72 0.69 -8.12
CA VAL A 71 -8.68 1.79 -7.95
C VAL A 71 -10.13 1.38 -8.20
N LEU A 72 -10.39 0.58 -9.23
CA LEU A 72 -11.76 0.23 -9.65
C LEU A 72 -12.43 -0.80 -8.75
N LEU A 73 -11.67 -1.68 -8.10
CA LEU A 73 -12.28 -2.65 -7.20
C LEU A 73 -12.55 -2.01 -5.83
N PRO A 74 -13.73 -2.27 -5.24
CA PRO A 74 -14.03 -1.83 -3.88
C PRO A 74 -12.95 -2.39 -2.94
N ARG A 75 -12.54 -1.58 -1.97
CA ARG A 75 -11.59 -1.99 -0.94
C ARG A 75 -12.12 -3.27 -0.32
N ALA A 76 -11.34 -4.35 -0.38
CA ALA A 76 -11.76 -5.56 0.27
C ALA A 76 -11.91 -5.25 1.76
N ARG A 77 -13.04 -5.63 2.35
CA ARG A 77 -13.13 -5.67 3.80
C ARG A 77 -12.04 -6.65 4.23
N GLY A 78 -10.98 -6.13 4.85
CA GLY A 78 -10.00 -6.97 5.53
C GLY A 78 -10.75 -7.97 6.39
N LEU A 79 -10.27 -9.22 6.47
CA LEU A 79 -10.93 -10.27 7.26
C LEU A 79 -11.32 -9.70 8.62
N THR A 80 -12.62 -9.48 8.82
CA THR A 80 -13.14 -8.82 10.02
C THR A 80 -12.96 -9.68 11.27
N ASP A 81 -12.52 -10.92 11.12
CA ASP A 81 -12.36 -11.86 12.22
C ASP A 81 -11.18 -12.80 11.91
N PRO A 82 -10.13 -12.86 12.77
CA PRO A 82 -9.22 -13.99 12.74
C PRO A 82 -10.04 -15.24 13.10
N PRO A 83 -9.92 -16.39 12.39
CA PRO A 83 -10.71 -17.57 12.71
C PRO A 83 -10.37 -18.05 14.12
N MET A 84 -11.19 -17.68 15.11
CA MET A 84 -11.19 -18.30 16.43
C MET A 84 -11.84 -19.67 16.31
N ARG A 85 -11.11 -20.63 15.76
CA ARG A 85 -11.44 -22.04 15.93
C ARG A 85 -10.17 -22.81 16.27
N VAL A 86 -9.90 -22.87 17.57
CA VAL A 86 -9.05 -23.90 18.16
C VAL A 86 -9.94 -25.13 18.24
N GLU A 87 -9.71 -26.12 17.37
CA GLU A 87 -10.29 -27.45 17.56
C GLU A 87 -9.63 -28.07 18.80
N GLY A 88 -10.46 -28.38 19.80
CA GLY A 88 -10.11 -29.16 20.98
C GLY A 88 -11.01 -30.39 21.04
#